data_AF-A0A924K3P8-F1
#
_entry.id   AF-A0A924K3P8-F1
#
_cell.length_a   1.000
_cell.length_b   1.000
_cell.length_c   1.000
_cell.angle_alpha   90.00
_cell.angle_beta   90.00
_cell.angle_gamma   90.00
#
_symmetry.space_group_name_H-M   'P 1'
#
loop_
_entity.id
_entity.type
_entity.pdbx_description
1 polymer ?
#
loop_
_entity_poly.entity_id
_entity_poly.type
_entity_poly.pdbx_seq_one_letter_code
_entity_poly.pdbx_strand_id
1 'polypeptide(L)' 'MKQLISVIVMGASLVCGSAYAAKDADPAPVAKTKTKQQGKMATCNKDAKEKALKGSERRSFMSSCLSAKA' A
#
# COMPACT_ATOMS: atom_id res chain seq x y z
N MET A 1 14.93 -34.00 -21.87
CA MET A 1 14.46 -33.13 -22.97
C MET A 1 13.17 -33.67 -23.59
N LYS A 2 12.02 -33.46 -22.91
CA LYS A 2 10.67 -33.67 -23.48
C LYS A 2 9.58 -32.97 -22.65
N GLN A 3 9.88 -32.66 -21.38
CA GLN A 3 9.04 -31.90 -20.44
C GLN A 3 8.99 -30.37 -20.69
N LEU A 4 9.17 -29.92 -21.94
CA LEU A 4 9.29 -28.49 -22.28
C LEU A 4 8.22 -27.99 -23.25
N ILE A 5 7.07 -28.66 -23.39
CA ILE A 5 6.03 -28.25 -24.36
C ILE A 5 4.65 -27.98 -23.73
N SER A 6 4.43 -28.24 -22.43
CA SER A 6 3.08 -28.12 -21.82
C SER A 6 2.84 -26.90 -20.91
N VAL A 7 3.69 -25.87 -20.95
CA VAL A 7 3.51 -24.63 -20.16
C VAL A 7 3.47 -23.42 -21.08
N ILE A 8 2.39 -23.28 -21.84
CA ILE A 8 2.00 -22.03 -22.50
C ILE A 8 0.49 -21.84 -22.32
N VAL A 9 0.16 -21.09 -21.27
CA VAL A 9 -0.72 -19.90 -21.37
C VAL A 9 -2.08 -20.16 -22.05
N MET A 10 -2.95 -20.89 -21.34
CA MET A 10 -4.40 -20.80 -21.51
C MET A 10 -4.94 -20.08 -20.26
N GLY A 11 -5.37 -18.82 -20.39
CA GLY A 11 -6.07 -18.12 -19.30
C GLY A 11 -5.93 -16.60 -19.22
N ALA A 12 -5.18 -15.96 -20.12
CA ALA A 12 -5.20 -14.51 -20.29
C ALA A 12 -6.28 -14.14 -21.32
N SER A 13 -7.51 -13.86 -20.87
CA SER A 13 -8.54 -13.00 -21.48
C SER A 13 -9.96 -13.42 -21.07
N LEU A 14 -10.52 -12.79 -20.04
CA LEU A 14 -11.97 -12.57 -19.97
C LEU A 14 -12.23 -11.19 -19.33
N VAL A 15 -12.63 -10.26 -20.20
CA VAL A 15 -13.00 -8.86 -19.95
C VAL A 15 -14.54 -8.75 -19.90
N CYS A 16 -15.11 -7.91 -19.00
CA CYS A 16 -16.26 -6.99 -19.24
C CYS A 16 -17.01 -6.55 -17.95
N GLY A 17 -16.89 -5.26 -17.60
CA GLY A 17 -17.92 -4.32 -17.05
C GLY A 17 -18.37 -4.41 -15.57
N SER A 18 -18.71 -3.35 -14.82
CA SER A 18 -18.66 -1.86 -14.98
C SER A 18 -19.28 -1.16 -13.73
N ALA A 19 -18.92 0.14 -13.51
CA ALA A 19 -19.46 1.17 -12.58
C ALA A 19 -18.68 1.36 -11.26
N TYR A 20 -17.86 2.41 -11.07
CA TYR A 20 -18.22 3.84 -11.06
C TYR A 20 -17.13 4.79 -11.63
N ALA A 21 -17.61 5.85 -12.30
CA ALA A 21 -16.94 7.00 -12.94
C ALA A 21 -16.31 7.99 -11.91
N ALA A 22 -15.43 8.97 -12.20
CA ALA A 22 -14.63 9.42 -13.34
C ALA A 22 -13.57 10.39 -12.77
N LYS A 23 -12.41 10.50 -13.42
CA LYS A 23 -11.76 11.74 -13.92
C LYS A 23 -10.29 11.45 -14.21
N ASP A 24 -10.01 11.30 -15.49
CA ASP A 24 -8.73 11.57 -16.11
C ASP A 24 -8.29 13.00 -15.77
N ALA A 25 -7.19 13.08 -15.03
CA ALA A 25 -6.22 14.16 -15.10
C ALA A 25 -4.89 13.51 -14.76
N ASP A 26 -3.99 13.47 -15.74
CA ASP A 26 -2.58 13.15 -15.56
C ASP A 26 -2.01 13.96 -14.38
N PRO A 27 -1.52 13.36 -13.29
CA PRO A 27 -0.66 14.09 -12.39
C PRO A 27 0.77 13.93 -12.92
N ALA A 28 1.24 14.98 -13.60
CA ALA A 28 2.64 15.40 -13.58
C ALA A 28 3.28 15.08 -12.20
N PRO A 29 4.58 14.78 -12.11
CA PRO A 29 5.19 14.34 -10.87
C PRO A 29 5.13 15.48 -9.84
N VAL A 30 4.05 15.50 -9.05
CA VAL A 30 3.97 16.25 -7.82
C VAL A 30 5.04 15.64 -6.92
N ALA A 31 6.17 16.33 -6.81
CA ALA A 31 7.15 16.07 -5.78
C ALA A 31 6.36 15.95 -4.47
N LYS A 32 6.23 14.72 -3.96
CA LYS A 32 5.44 14.44 -2.77
C LYS A 32 6.19 15.04 -1.60
N THR A 33 5.94 16.33 -1.34
CA THR A 33 6.22 16.95 -0.06
C THR A 33 5.41 16.14 0.94
N LYS A 34 6.05 15.13 1.54
CA LYS A 34 5.42 14.29 2.55
C LYS A 34 4.90 15.25 3.60
N THR A 35 3.57 15.33 3.71
CA THR A 35 2.97 16.13 4.77
C THR A 35 3.54 15.64 6.10
N LYS A 36 3.71 16.52 7.09
CA LYS A 36 4.28 16.14 8.41
C LYS A 36 3.61 14.88 8.98
N GLN A 37 2.32 14.67 8.68
CA GLN A 37 1.55 13.48 9.02
C GLN A 37 2.02 12.20 8.31
N GLN A 38 2.27 12.23 6.99
CA GLN A 38 2.79 11.08 6.25
C GLN A 38 4.20 10.68 6.71
N GLY A 39 5.04 11.65 7.06
CA GLY A 39 6.36 11.41 7.63
C GLY A 39 6.27 10.70 8.99
N LYS A 40 5.45 11.22 9.91
CA LYS A 40 5.21 10.61 11.24
C LYS A 40 4.68 9.18 11.13
N MET A 41 3.74 8.93 10.22
CA MET A 41 3.17 7.60 10.02
C MET A 41 4.20 6.58 9.53
N ALA A 42 5.11 6.99 8.65
CA ALA A 42 6.19 6.10 8.21
C ALA A 42 7.12 5.72 9.38
N THR A 43 7.53 6.70 10.20
CA THR A 43 8.35 6.46 11.40
C THR A 43 7.65 5.54 12.39
N CYS A 44 6.39 5.83 12.78
CA CYS A 44 5.63 4.98 13.69
C CYS A 44 5.51 3.53 13.17
N ASN A 45 5.31 3.34 11.86
CA ASN A 45 5.22 2.00 11.29
C ASN A 45 6.56 1.24 11.32
N LYS A 46 7.69 1.96 11.17
CA LYS A 46 9.04 1.41 11.25
C LYS A 46 9.33 0.95 12.67
N ASP A 47 9.11 1.82 13.65
CA ASP A 47 9.33 1.53 15.06
C ASP A 47 8.46 0.38 15.55
N ALA A 48 7.21 0.30 15.09
CA ALA A 48 6.33 -0.83 15.41
C ALA A 48 6.85 -2.17 14.85
N LYS A 49 7.50 -2.16 13.68
CA LYS A 49 8.12 -3.35 13.09
C LYS A 49 9.42 -3.72 13.81
N GLU A 50 10.26 -2.75 14.16
CA GLU A 50 11.50 -2.97 14.92
C GLU A 50 11.21 -3.51 16.31
N LYS A 51 10.11 -3.08 16.93
CA LYS A 51 9.60 -3.62 18.20
C LYS A 51 8.81 -4.93 18.02
N ALA A 52 8.70 -5.44 16.80
CA ALA A 52 7.96 -6.65 16.44
C ALA A 52 6.49 -6.67 16.91
N LEU A 53 5.88 -5.50 17.14
CA LEU A 53 4.53 -5.35 17.69
C LEU A 53 3.50 -5.87 16.68
N LYS A 54 2.56 -6.68 17.18
CA LYS A 54 1.47 -7.28 16.40
C LYS A 54 0.13 -7.09 17.12
N GLY A 55 -0.95 -7.29 16.39
CA GLY A 55 -2.31 -7.27 16.96
C GLY A 55 -2.65 -5.97 17.69
N SER A 56 -3.19 -6.11 18.90
CA SER A 56 -3.60 -5.01 19.78
C SER A 56 -2.43 -4.09 20.16
N GLU A 57 -1.25 -4.66 20.43
CA GLU A 57 -0.07 -3.88 20.84
C GLU A 57 0.38 -2.90 19.75
N ARG A 58 0.38 -3.33 18.48
CA ARG A 58 0.68 -2.45 17.35
C ARG A 58 -0.32 -1.29 17.27
N ARG A 59 -1.60 -1.57 17.48
CA ARG A 59 -2.66 -0.55 17.39
C ARG A 59 -2.54 0.49 18.49
N SER A 60 -2.32 0.06 19.74
CA SER A 60 -2.10 0.97 20.86
C SER A 60 -0.85 1.82 20.67
N PHE A 61 0.26 1.20 20.23
CA PHE A 61 1.49 1.90 19.91
C PHE A 61 1.28 2.93 18.80
N MET A 62 0.59 2.55 17.73
CA MET A 62 0.38 3.45 16.59
C MET A 62 -0.55 4.61 16.94
N SER A 63 -1.57 4.39 17.77
CA SER A 63 -2.43 5.46 18.32
C SER A 63 -1.63 6.46 19.14
N SER A 64 -0.83 5.96 20.08
CA SER A 64 0.05 6.80 20.91
C SER A 64 1.08 7.58 20.07
N CYS A 65 1.75 6.91 19.13
CA CYS A 65 2.77 7.51 18.27
C CYS A 65 2.22 8.59 17.34
N LEU A 66 0.95 8.46 16.91
CA LEU A 66 0.28 9.43 16.05
C LEU A 66 -0.48 10.52 16.82
N SER A 67 -0.63 10.39 18.14
CA SER A 67 -1.39 11.30 19.01
C SER A 67 -0.64 12.58 19.41
N ALA A 68 0.19 13.12 18.51
CA ALA A 68 0.63 14.51 18.63
C ALA A 68 -0.45 15.37 17.97
N LYS A 69 -1.22 16.13 18.77
CA LYS A 69 -2.10 17.19 18.24
C LYS A 69 -1.31 18.01 17.22
N ALA A 70 -1.87 18.13 16.02
CA ALA A 70 -1.36 19.00 14.96
C ALA A 70 -1.22 20.44 15.45
#